data_AF-R7JEJ2-F1
#
_entry.id   AF-R7JEJ2-F1
#
_cell.length_a   1.000
_cell.length_b   1.000
_cell.length_c   1.000
_cell.angle_alpha   90.00
_cell.angle_beta   90.00
_cell.angle_gamma   90.00
#
_symmetry.space_group_name_H-M   'P 1'
#
loop_
_entity.id
_entity.type
_entity.pdbx_description
1 polymer ?
#
loop_
_entity_poly.entity_id
_entity_poly.type
_entity_poly.pdbx_seq_one_letter_code
_entity_poly.pdbx_strand_id
1 'polypeptide(L)'
;MQDVIIMELETNLSFKAKIDNPPEVKQNFATVYVDEKQVKRPTVAQVNGLIEIKLSNPDDKISNFVMKWHASRKRINLMVETDEHMYLVKGCSVKKFDTPKKAFTVFYNTFKEA
;
A
#
# COMPACT_ATOMS: atom_id res chain seq x y z
N MET A 1 -6.01 -11.56 9.33
CA MET A 1 -5.18 -10.36 9.52
C MET A 1 -3.83 -10.80 10.06
N GLN A 2 -2.76 -10.52 9.31
CA GLN A 2 -1.37 -10.90 9.60
C GLN A 2 -0.58 -9.69 10.09
N ASP A 3 0.28 -9.86 11.09
CA ASP A 3 1.17 -8.81 11.57
C ASP A 3 2.31 -8.57 10.57
N VAL A 4 2.61 -7.30 10.29
CA VAL A 4 3.64 -6.88 9.33
C VAL A 4 4.37 -5.63 9.82
N ILE A 5 5.56 -5.41 9.28
CA ILE A 5 6.27 -4.13 9.38
C ILE A 5 6.13 -3.42 8.04
N ILE A 6 5.61 -2.19 8.06
CA ILE A 6 5.48 -1.34 6.88
C ILE A 6 6.50 -0.22 6.97
N MET A 7 7.33 -0.07 5.94
CA MET A 7 8.29 1.01 5.81
C MET A 7 7.92 1.90 4.63
N GLU A 8 7.77 3.19 4.87
CA GLU A 8 7.66 4.20 3.83
C GLU A 8 9.06 4.61 3.32
N LEU A 9 9.28 4.57 2.00
CA LEU A 9 10.63 4.62 1.43
C LEU A 9 11.23 6.03 1.23
N GLU A 10 10.44 7.10 1.22
CA GLU A 10 10.99 8.46 1.10
C GLU A 10 11.58 8.97 2.42
N THR A 11 10.93 8.66 3.54
CA THR A 11 11.31 9.10 4.88
C THR A 11 11.85 8.00 5.77
N ASN A 12 11.85 6.75 5.28
CA ASN A 12 12.21 5.53 6.03
C ASN A 12 11.38 5.35 7.31
N LEU A 13 10.16 5.90 7.35
CA LEU A 13 9.26 5.74 8.49
C LEU A 13 8.71 4.32 8.52
N SER A 14 9.09 3.57 9.57
CA SER A 14 8.65 2.19 9.77
C SER A 14 7.62 2.08 10.89
N PHE A 15 6.59 1.26 10.70
CA PHE A 15 5.54 1.06 11.69
C PHE A 15 4.96 -0.35 11.63
N LYS A 16 4.52 -0.86 12.79
CA LYS A 16 3.86 -2.17 12.91
C LYS A 16 2.38 -2.02 12.56
N ALA A 17 1.90 -2.93 11.72
CA ALA A 17 0.50 -2.98 11.32
C ALA A 17 0.02 -4.42 11.19
N LYS A 18 -1.29 -4.58 11.00
CA LYS A 18 -1.91 -5.81 10.55
C LYS A 18 -2.51 -5.59 9.18
N ILE A 19 -2.30 -6.52 8.26
CA ILE A 19 -2.91 -6.52 6.93
C ILE A 19 -3.91 -7.65 6.77
N ASP A 20 -4.96 -7.46 5.97
CA ASP A 20 -5.95 -8.49 5.69
C ASP A 20 -5.34 -9.68 4.93
N ASN A 21 -4.54 -9.39 3.90
CA ASN A 21 -3.82 -10.35 3.06
C ASN A 21 -2.47 -9.74 2.63
N PRO A 22 -1.44 -10.55 2.35
CA PRO A 22 -0.23 -10.06 1.70
C PRO A 22 -0.56 -9.45 0.32
N PRO A 23 0.35 -8.64 -0.26
CA PRO A 23 0.23 -8.19 -1.63
C PRO A 23 0.11 -9.40 -2.55
N GLU A 24 -1.08 -9.62 -3.10
CA GLU A 24 -1.40 -10.80 -3.90
C GLU A 24 -1.89 -10.40 -5.29
N VAL A 25 -1.78 -11.34 -6.24
CA VAL A 25 -2.31 -11.21 -7.59
C VAL A 25 -3.83 -11.37 -7.57
N LYS A 26 -4.55 -10.28 -7.30
CA LYS A 26 -6.03 -10.30 -7.30
C LYS A 26 -6.65 -10.13 -8.68
N GLN A 27 -5.94 -9.59 -9.68
CA GLN A 27 -6.38 -9.59 -11.08
C GLN A 27 -5.24 -9.23 -12.05
N ASN A 28 -5.15 -9.99 -13.14
CA ASN A 28 -4.18 -9.79 -14.21
C ASN A 28 -4.74 -8.74 -15.20
N PHE A 29 -4.65 -7.45 -14.86
CA PHE A 29 -5.17 -6.42 -15.75
C PHE A 29 -4.12 -6.02 -16.79
N ALA A 30 -4.34 -6.43 -18.05
CA ALA A 30 -3.60 -5.94 -19.22
C ALA A 30 -3.92 -4.47 -19.58
N THR A 31 -4.48 -3.69 -18.64
CA THR A 31 -5.04 -2.36 -18.88
C THR A 31 -4.45 -1.34 -17.90
N VAL A 32 -3.71 -0.37 -18.43
CA VAL A 32 -3.12 0.74 -17.69
C VAL A 32 -3.84 2.04 -18.11
N TYR A 33 -4.03 2.97 -17.18
CA TYR A 33 -4.52 4.32 -17.48
C TYR A 33 -3.36 5.32 -17.36
N VAL A 34 -3.03 6.02 -18.45
CA VAL A 34 -2.03 7.11 -18.51
C VAL A 34 -2.73 8.34 -19.07
N ASP A 35 -2.67 9.48 -18.37
CA ASP A 35 -3.32 10.73 -18.76
C ASP A 35 -4.80 10.56 -19.17
N GLU A 36 -5.56 9.84 -18.33
CA GLU A 36 -6.98 9.50 -18.57
C GLU A 36 -7.27 8.66 -19.83
N LYS A 37 -6.24 8.17 -20.52
CA LYS A 37 -6.36 7.28 -21.68
C LYS A 37 -5.95 5.85 -21.34
N GLN A 38 -6.74 4.91 -21.84
CA GLN A 38 -6.48 3.48 -21.69
C GLN A 38 -5.33 3.06 -22.63
N VAL A 39 -4.25 2.52 -22.07
CA VAL A 39 -3.10 1.99 -22.82
C VAL A 39 -2.94 0.50 -22.53
N LYS A 40 -3.04 -0.34 -23.58
CA LYS A 40 -2.76 -1.78 -23.51
C LYS A 40 -1.25 -2.00 -23.65
N ARG A 41 -0.58 -2.50 -22.60
CA ARG A 41 0.82 -2.94 -22.67
C ARG A 41 0.89 -4.46 -22.48
N PRO A 42 1.36 -5.23 -23.49
CA PRO A 42 1.25 -6.69 -23.49
C PRO A 42 2.31 -7.45 -22.68
N THR A 43 3.20 -6.79 -21.93
CA THR A 43 4.40 -7.45 -21.36
C THR A 43 4.65 -7.26 -19.87
N VAL A 44 3.81 -6.51 -19.15
CA VAL A 44 3.96 -6.38 -17.68
C VAL A 44 2.57 -6.53 -17.05
N ALA A 45 2.35 -7.64 -16.34
CA ALA A 45 1.21 -7.77 -15.46
C ALA A 45 1.27 -6.65 -14.41
N GLN A 46 0.52 -5.57 -14.59
CA GLN A 46 0.33 -4.57 -13.56
C GLN A 46 -0.73 -5.09 -12.60
N VAL A 47 -0.24 -5.79 -11.57
CA VAL A 47 -1.07 -6.36 -10.52
C VAL A 47 -1.40 -5.26 -9.53
N ASN A 48 -2.50 -4.55 -9.79
CA ASN A 48 -3.04 -3.60 -8.83
C ASN A 48 -3.87 -4.34 -7.76
N GLY A 49 -4.10 -3.69 -6.63
CA GLY A 49 -4.89 -4.29 -5.57
C GLY A 49 -5.19 -3.36 -4.42
N LEU A 50 -5.88 -3.92 -3.44
CA LEU A 50 -6.28 -3.26 -2.19
C LEU A 50 -5.78 -4.09 -1.02
N ILE A 51 -5.22 -3.40 -0.02
CA ILE A 51 -4.82 -3.97 1.27
C ILE A 51 -5.53 -3.17 2.35
N GLU A 52 -6.15 -3.86 3.28
CA GLU A 52 -6.66 -3.24 4.50
C GLU A 52 -5.57 -3.26 5.57
N ILE A 53 -5.17 -2.07 6.03
CA ILE A 53 -4.11 -1.88 7.02
C ILE A 53 -4.72 -1.40 8.33
N LYS A 54 -4.37 -2.04 9.43
CA LYS A 54 -4.69 -1.60 10.79
C LYS A 54 -3.41 -1.37 11.58
N LEU A 55 -3.17 -0.16 12.07
CA LEU A 55 -1.98 0.15 12.87
C LEU A 55 -2.05 -0.57 14.22
N SER A 56 -0.96 -1.23 14.63
CA SER A 56 -0.95 -2.04 15.85
C SER A 56 -0.77 -1.20 17.11
N ASN A 57 0.07 -0.16 17.05
CA ASN A 57 0.27 0.80 18.14
C ASN A 57 0.77 2.14 17.57
N PRO A 58 -0.11 2.94 16.95
CA PRO A 58 0.32 4.18 16.30
C PRO A 58 0.67 5.26 17.32
N ASP A 59 1.87 5.81 17.21
CA ASP A 59 2.24 7.05 17.89
C ASP A 59 1.70 8.27 17.12
N ASP A 60 1.92 9.47 17.66
CA ASP A 60 1.49 10.73 17.02
C ASP A 60 2.16 10.94 15.66
N LYS A 61 3.41 10.48 15.49
CA LYS A 61 4.18 10.64 14.25
C LYS A 61 3.55 9.81 13.12
N ILE A 62 3.28 8.53 13.38
CA ILE A 62 2.65 7.60 12.43
C ILE A 62 1.22 8.03 12.16
N SER A 63 0.47 8.41 13.20
CA SER A 63 -0.90 8.93 13.04
C SER A 63 -0.95 10.15 12.13
N ASN A 64 -0.07 11.12 12.36
CA ASN A 64 0.05 12.31 11.54
C ASN A 64 0.51 12.00 10.11
N PHE A 65 1.41 11.03 9.95
CA PHE A 65 1.83 10.57 8.64
C PHE A 65 0.66 10.01 7.83
N VAL A 66 -0.12 9.07 8.38
CA VAL A 66 -1.24 8.45 7.64
C VAL A 66 -2.33 9.49 7.31
N MET A 67 -2.62 10.42 8.24
CA MET A 67 -3.55 11.53 7.98
C MET A 67 -3.07 12.43 6.83
N LYS A 68 -1.79 12.83 6.83
CA LYS A 68 -1.21 13.65 5.74
C LYS A 68 -1.15 12.87 4.43
N TRP A 69 -0.82 11.59 4.48
CA TRP A 69 -0.78 10.75 3.30
C TRP A 69 -2.16 10.64 2.64
N HIS A 70 -3.21 10.41 3.44
CA HIS A 70 -4.59 10.45 2.95
C HIS A 70 -4.96 11.83 2.38
N ALA A 71 -4.70 12.91 3.12
CA ALA A 71 -5.10 14.26 2.73
C ALA A 71 -4.40 14.74 1.44
N SER A 72 -3.10 14.43 1.28
CA SER A 72 -2.32 14.82 0.11
C SER A 72 -2.69 14.07 -1.16
N ARG A 73 -3.40 12.92 -1.04
CA ARG A 73 -3.65 11.98 -2.15
C ARG A 73 -2.38 11.53 -2.88
N LYS A 74 -1.21 11.71 -2.26
CA LYS A 74 0.08 11.36 -2.84
C LYS A 74 0.20 9.84 -2.95
N ARG A 75 0.80 9.39 -4.05
CA ARG A 75 1.20 8.00 -4.21
C ARG A 75 2.62 7.83 -3.67
N ILE A 76 2.81 6.88 -2.77
CA ILE A 76 4.10 6.56 -2.15
C ILE A 76 4.47 5.10 -2.42
N ASN A 77 5.71 4.72 -2.13
CA ASN A 77 6.14 3.33 -2.19
C ASN A 77 6.35 2.83 -0.77
N LEU A 78 5.97 1.58 -0.52
CA LEU A 78 6.07 0.91 0.76
C LEU A 78 6.91 -0.35 0.61
N MET A 79 7.70 -0.68 1.63
CA MET A 79 8.13 -2.05 1.88
C MET A 79 7.17 -2.67 2.89
N VAL A 80 6.67 -3.86 2.61
CA VAL A 80 5.83 -4.64 3.52
C VAL A 80 6.60 -5.92 3.85
N GLU A 81 7.05 -6.01 5.09
CA GLU A 81 7.77 -7.17 5.63
C GLU A 81 6.78 -8.01 6.44
N THR A 82 6.61 -9.25 5.98
CA THR A 82 5.92 -10.33 6.70
C THR A 82 6.96 -11.24 7.36
N ASP A 83 6.54 -12.22 8.15
CA ASP A 83 7.46 -13.18 8.78
C ASP A 83 8.24 -14.04 7.75
N GLU A 84 7.70 -14.20 6.54
CA GLU A 84 8.24 -15.11 5.51
C GLU A 84 8.80 -14.36 4.29
N HIS A 85 8.18 -13.23 3.92
CA HIS A 85 8.42 -12.53 2.66
C HIS A 85 8.51 -11.02 2.85
N MET A 86 9.26 -10.37 1.96
CA MET A 86 9.33 -8.92 1.87
C MET A 86 8.81 -8.45 0.50
N TYR A 87 7.91 -7.47 0.51
CA TYR A 87 7.26 -6.97 -0.70
C TYR A 87 7.53 -5.48 -0.89
N LEU A 88 8.10 -5.11 -2.03
CA LEU A 88 8.15 -3.73 -2.52
C LEU A 88 6.82 -3.40 -3.20
N VAL A 89 5.95 -2.67 -2.50
CA VAL A 89 4.63 -2.25 -2.97
C VAL A 89 4.71 -0.82 -3.51
N LYS A 90 4.32 -0.61 -4.76
CA LYS A 90 4.50 0.66 -5.47
C LYS A 90 3.19 1.38 -5.75
N GLY A 91 3.24 2.71 -5.70
CA GLY A 91 2.11 3.57 -6.06
C GLY A 91 0.95 3.51 -5.07
N CYS A 92 1.26 3.35 -3.79
CA CYS A 92 0.33 3.21 -2.69
C CYS A 92 -0.44 4.53 -2.43
N SER A 93 -1.75 4.48 -2.30
CA SER A 93 -2.59 5.62 -1.88
C SER A 93 -3.71 5.16 -0.95
N VAL A 94 -4.01 5.96 0.07
CA VAL A 94 -5.12 5.67 1.01
C VAL A 94 -6.46 6.00 0.34
N LYS A 95 -7.44 5.08 0.42
CA LYS A 95 -8.76 5.22 -0.23
C LYS A 95 -9.93 5.30 0.75
N LYS A 96 -9.95 4.45 1.77
CA LYS A 96 -10.99 4.44 2.82
C LYS A 96 -10.30 4.70 4.14
N PHE A 97 -10.48 5.89 4.70
CA PHE A 97 -9.85 6.33 5.93
C PHE A 97 -10.87 7.08 6.78
N ASP A 98 -10.88 6.78 8.07
CA ASP A 98 -11.70 7.47 9.07
C ASP A 98 -10.78 8.08 10.12
N THR A 99 -10.08 7.23 10.88
CA THR A 99 -9.06 7.65 11.84
C THR A 99 -7.86 6.69 11.83
N PRO A 100 -6.67 7.12 12.30
CA PRO A 100 -5.50 6.24 12.42
C PRO A 100 -5.68 5.04 13.35
N LYS A 101 -6.69 5.09 14.24
CA LYS A 101 -7.02 4.00 15.18
C LYS A 101 -7.87 2.89 14.55
N LYS A 102 -8.47 3.15 13.39
CA LYS A 102 -9.29 2.18 12.64
C LYS A 102 -8.48 1.61 11.48
N ALA A 103 -8.96 0.48 10.96
CA ALA A 103 -8.43 -0.06 9.72
C ALA A 103 -8.74 0.90 8.56
N PHE A 104 -7.82 0.98 7.60
CA PHE A 104 -7.96 1.81 6.41
C PHE A 104 -7.50 1.04 5.16
N THR A 105 -8.08 1.35 4.02
CA THR A 105 -7.74 0.67 2.76
C THR A 105 -6.68 1.45 1.99
N VAL A 106 -5.62 0.76 1.61
CA VAL A 106 -4.57 1.24 0.70
C VAL A 106 -4.70 0.55 -0.64
N PHE A 107 -4.78 1.34 -1.70
CA PHE A 107 -4.65 0.89 -3.07
C PHE A 107 -3.18 0.91 -3.48
N TYR A 108 -2.70 -0.12 -4.18
CA TYR A 108 -1.38 -0.19 -4.80
C TYR A 108 -1.48 -0.47 -6.30
N ASN A 109 -0.50 0.03 -7.06
CA ASN A 109 -0.44 -0.18 -8.51
C ASN A 109 0.21 -1.51 -8.89
N THR A 110 1.24 -1.91 -8.14
CA THR A 110 2.03 -3.12 -8.39
C THR A 110 2.83 -3.47 -7.14
N PHE A 111 3.27 -4.71 -7.02
CA PHE A 111 4.23 -5.14 -6.01
C PHE A 111 5.30 -6.04 -6.63
N LYS A 112 6.44 -6.15 -5.96
CA LYS A 112 7.50 -7.12 -6.26
C LYS A 112 7.96 -7.76 -4.96
N GLU A 113 7.98 -9.08 -4.91
CA GLU A 113 8.61 -9.83 -3.81
C GLU A 113 10.15 -9.75 -3.95
N ALA A 114 10.82 -9.46 -2.84
CA ALA A 114 12.27 -9.26 -2.76
C ALA A 114 13.03 -10.58 -2.62
#